data_AF-A0AAN7DKC1-F1
#
_entry.id   AF-A0AAN7DKC1-F1
#
_cell.length_a   1.000
_cell.length_b   1.000
_cell.length_c   1.000
_cell.angle_alpha   90.00
_cell.angle_beta   90.00
_cell.angle_gamma   90.00
#
_symmetry.space_group_name_H-M   'P 1'
#
loop_
_entity.id
_entity.type
_entity.pdbx_description
1 polymer ?
#
loop_
_entity_poly.entity_id
_entity_poly.type
_entity_poly.pdbx_seq_one_letter_code
_entity_poly.pdbx_strand_id
1 'polypeptide(L)'
;MRACIEAHTSNIARSNWNFFWSLSLNLVHRNVIYRFLTHTIPTKRLLHYFEIAESPLCPICGNEENAVHLLFLCSSKASIWKAIIFEFLWPTVSIGDIIQACSSLDFENIKYVSKSYTTAHMVVLVTLGNIWRAQVRMIFHSTPFIWIDVVQQIKNELLQLHAQTEIHKQL
;
A
#
# COMPACT_ATOMS: atom_id res chain seq x y z
N MET A 1 31.49 2.50 4.86
CA MET A 1 31.59 3.98 4.95
C MET A 1 30.17 4.52 5.09
N ARG A 2 29.90 5.29 6.15
CA ARG A 2 28.57 5.73 6.59
C ARG A 2 27.87 6.55 5.51
N ALA A 3 26.84 5.98 4.88
CA ALA A 3 25.73 6.81 4.42
C ALA A 3 24.86 7.02 5.66
N CYS A 4 24.98 8.19 6.30
CA CYS A 4 23.85 8.72 7.04
C CYS A 4 22.72 8.79 6.03
N ILE A 5 21.79 7.85 6.12
CA ILE A 5 20.50 7.95 5.45
C ILE A 5 19.92 9.23 6.02
N GLU A 6 20.01 10.34 5.28
CA GLU A 6 19.06 11.43 5.48
C GLU A 6 17.72 10.73 5.49
N ALA A 7 17.07 10.71 6.66
CA ALA A 7 15.83 9.99 6.80
C ALA A 7 14.87 10.65 5.80
N HIS A 8 14.58 9.99 4.67
CA HIS A 8 13.70 10.54 3.63
C HIS A 8 12.32 10.94 4.19
N THR A 9 12.01 10.46 5.38
CA THR A 9 10.89 10.84 6.23
C THR A 9 10.97 12.26 6.81
N SER A 10 12.10 12.97 6.74
CA SER A 10 12.30 14.33 7.24
C SER A 10 11.44 15.37 6.51
N ASN A 11 11.06 15.05 5.27
CA ASN A 11 10.17 15.86 4.43
C ASN A 11 8.68 15.64 4.73
N ILE A 12 8.33 14.68 5.60
CA ILE A 12 6.94 14.41 5.99
C ILE A 12 6.57 15.30 7.18
N ALA A 13 5.49 16.05 7.06
CA ALA A 13 5.01 16.93 8.12
C ALA A 13 4.71 16.13 9.41
N ARG A 14 5.06 16.73 10.57
CA ARG A 14 4.80 16.11 11.89
C ARG A 14 3.31 15.81 12.10
N SER A 15 2.43 16.69 11.62
CA SER A 15 0.98 16.49 11.63
C SER A 15 0.56 15.20 10.93
N ASN A 16 1.16 14.91 9.76
CA ASN A 16 0.82 13.73 8.97
C ASN A 16 1.32 12.45 9.65
N TRP A 17 2.49 12.50 10.28
CA TRP A 17 2.96 11.42 11.13
C TRP A 17 2.01 11.17 12.31
N ASN A 18 1.63 12.22 13.04
CA ASN A 18 0.72 12.10 14.18
C ASN A 18 -0.64 11.53 13.75
N PHE A 19 -1.17 12.00 12.62
CA PHE A 19 -2.37 11.45 12.01
C PHE A 19 -2.20 9.96 11.68
N PHE A 20 -1.13 9.58 10.97
CA PHE A 20 -0.88 8.20 10.62
C PHE A 20 -0.79 7.27 11.84
N TRP A 21 -0.11 7.70 12.90
CA TRP A 21 0.04 6.90 14.13
C TRP A 21 -1.25 6.84 14.96
N SER A 22 -2.16 7.81 14.83
CA SER A 22 -3.46 7.77 15.50
C SER A 22 -4.47 6.84 14.82
N LEU A 23 -4.24 6.46 13.56
CA LEU A 23 -5.11 5.54 12.83
C LEU A 23 -5.13 4.15 13.47
N SER A 24 -6.34 3.59 13.64
CA SER A 24 -6.56 2.22 14.10
C SER A 24 -6.31 1.21 12.96
N LEU A 25 -5.04 1.02 12.61
CA LEU A 25 -4.60 0.11 11.55
C LEU A 25 -4.09 -1.20 12.13
N ASN A 26 -4.27 -2.30 11.39
CA ASN A 26 -3.57 -3.52 11.73
C ASN A 26 -2.06 -3.40 11.42
N LEU A 27 -1.28 -4.33 11.97
CA LEU A 27 0.18 -4.32 11.84
C LEU A 27 0.65 -4.40 10.39
N VAL A 28 -0.09 -5.08 9.52
CA VAL A 28 0.26 -5.24 8.10
C VAL A 28 0.13 -3.90 7.36
N HIS A 29 -1.01 -3.22 7.47
CA HIS A 29 -1.26 -1.93 6.83
C HIS A 29 -0.24 -0.89 7.29
N ARG A 30 0.07 -0.88 8.59
CA ARG A 30 1.03 0.06 9.17
C ARG A 30 2.46 -0.23 8.72
N ASN A 31 2.89 -1.49 8.74
CA ASN A 31 4.25 -1.86 8.38
C ASN A 31 4.55 -1.67 6.89
N VAL A 32 3.61 -1.96 5.99
CA VAL A 32 3.89 -1.82 4.56
C VAL A 32 4.20 -0.38 4.18
N ILE A 33 3.41 0.59 4.66
CA ILE A 33 3.65 2.00 4.34
C ILE A 33 4.88 2.53 5.06
N TYR A 34 5.11 2.14 6.32
CA TYR A 34 6.33 2.51 7.04
C TYR A 34 7.59 2.01 6.32
N ARG A 35 7.58 0.77 5.84
CA ARG A 35 8.69 0.19 5.05
C ARG A 35 8.85 0.84 3.68
N PHE A 36 7.75 1.24 3.05
CA PHE A 36 7.78 2.01 1.81
C PHE A 36 8.48 3.36 2.02
N LEU A 37 8.07 4.12 3.05
CA LEU A 37 8.63 5.43 3.41
C LEU A 37 10.09 5.39 3.83
N THR A 38 10.50 4.33 4.51
CA THR A 38 11.88 4.14 4.98
C THR A 38 12.76 3.39 3.97
N HIS A 39 12.23 3.07 2.79
CA HIS A 39 12.90 2.27 1.75
C HIS A 39 13.42 0.91 2.24
N THR A 40 12.79 0.32 3.26
CA THR A 40 13.14 -0.98 3.84
C THR A 40 12.19 -2.11 3.39
N ILE A 41 11.30 -1.83 2.42
CA ILE A 41 10.44 -2.86 1.84
C ILE A 41 11.29 -3.81 0.97
N PRO A 42 11.17 -5.14 1.13
CA PRO A 42 12.07 -6.10 0.48
C PRO A 42 11.69 -6.32 -0.99
N THR A 43 11.99 -5.32 -1.81
CA THR A 43 11.91 -5.39 -3.28
C THR A 43 12.91 -6.39 -3.83
N LYS A 44 12.66 -6.98 -4.99
CA LYS A 44 13.65 -7.83 -5.69
C LYS A 44 14.97 -7.11 -5.92
N ARG A 45 14.96 -5.81 -6.26
CA ARG A 45 16.18 -5.02 -6.38
C ARG A 45 16.99 -4.99 -5.08
N LEU A 46 16.35 -4.75 -3.94
CA LEU A 46 17.00 -4.71 -2.63
C LEU A 46 17.50 -6.11 -2.21
N LEU A 47 16.69 -7.14 -2.43
CA LEU A 47 17.06 -8.52 -2.12
C LEU A 47 18.23 -9.01 -2.99
N HIS A 48 18.27 -8.64 -4.27
CA HIS A 48 19.38 -8.95 -5.16
C HIS A 48 20.65 -8.21 -4.76
N TYR A 49 20.55 -6.94 -4.35
CA TYR A 49 21.69 -6.18 -3.83
C TYR A 49 22.34 -6.85 -2.60
N PHE A 50 21.54 -7.50 -1.76
CA PHE A 50 22.01 -8.28 -0.61
C PHE A 50 22.30 -9.75 -0.92
N GLU A 51 22.32 -10.14 -2.20
CA GLU A 51 22.61 -11.53 -2.63
C GLU A 51 21.60 -12.58 -2.09
N ILE A 52 20.40 -12.14 -1.71
CA ILE A 52 19.31 -13.02 -1.24
C ILE A 52 18.46 -13.53 -2.41
N ALA A 53 18.38 -12.77 -3.51
CA ALA A 53 17.62 -13.13 -4.71
C ALA A 53 18.53 -13.18 -5.94
N GLU A 54 18.30 -14.14 -6.82
CA GLU A 54 19.09 -14.35 -8.06
C GLU A 54 18.93 -13.22 -9.10
N SER A 55 17.85 -12.44 -9.01
CA SER A 55 17.53 -11.41 -10.00
C SER A 55 16.79 -10.23 -9.36
N PRO A 56 17.03 -8.99 -9.81
CA PRO A 56 16.32 -7.79 -9.37
C PRO A 56 14.94 -7.61 -10.04
N LEU A 57 14.55 -8.54 -10.93
CA LEU A 57 13.35 -8.43 -11.74
C LEU A 57 12.10 -8.88 -10.97
N CYS A 58 10.99 -8.18 -11.23
CA CYS A 58 9.67 -8.49 -10.69
C CYS A 58 9.22 -9.86 -11.19
N PRO A 59 8.81 -10.79 -10.31
CA PRO A 59 8.38 -12.14 -10.70
C PRO A 59 7.05 -12.16 -11.47
N ILE A 60 6.34 -11.03 -11.55
CA ILE A 60 5.03 -10.95 -12.23
C ILE A 60 5.16 -10.46 -13.66
N CYS A 61 6.00 -9.45 -13.91
CA CYS A 61 6.08 -8.79 -15.22
C CYS A 61 7.49 -8.72 -15.83
N GLY A 62 8.52 -9.16 -15.10
CA GLY A 62 9.91 -9.20 -15.59
C GLY A 62 10.65 -7.86 -15.62
N ASN A 63 10.04 -6.74 -15.23
CA ASN A 63 10.73 -5.44 -15.14
C ASN A 63 11.50 -5.30 -13.81
N GLU A 64 12.48 -4.40 -13.73
CA GLU A 64 13.19 -4.12 -12.48
C GLU A 64 12.22 -3.66 -11.36
N GLU A 65 12.31 -4.31 -10.20
CA GLU A 65 11.38 -4.06 -9.10
C GLU A 65 11.99 -3.13 -8.04
N ASN A 66 11.58 -1.87 -8.05
CA ASN A 66 11.78 -0.94 -6.94
C ASN A 66 10.49 -0.85 -6.07
N ALA A 67 10.51 -0.03 -5.01
CA ALA A 67 9.38 0.06 -4.06
C ALA A 67 8.08 0.55 -4.72
N VAL A 68 8.20 1.51 -5.65
CA VAL A 68 7.05 2.03 -6.41
C VAL A 68 6.51 0.97 -7.37
N HIS A 69 7.39 0.21 -8.03
CA HIS A 69 6.99 -0.89 -8.89
C HIS A 69 6.27 -1.99 -8.11
N LEU A 70 6.85 -2.41 -6.98
CA LEU A 70 6.37 -3.47 -6.12
C LEU A 70 4.92 -3.24 -5.65
N LEU A 71 4.60 -1.99 -5.29
CA LEU A 71 3.32 -1.63 -4.67
C LEU A 71 2.31 -1.00 -5.64
N PHE A 72 2.76 -0.34 -6.71
CA PHE A 72 1.89 0.51 -7.53
C PHE A 72 1.95 0.22 -9.03
N LEU A 73 3.15 0.16 -9.62
CA LEU A 73 3.31 0.25 -11.09
C LEU A 73 3.49 -1.08 -11.81
N CYS A 74 3.73 -2.18 -11.10
CA CYS A 74 3.65 -3.51 -11.71
C CYS A 74 2.27 -3.68 -12.38
N SER A 75 2.19 -4.27 -13.58
CA SER A 75 0.97 -4.36 -14.39
C SER A 75 -0.23 -4.90 -13.60
N SER A 76 -0.04 -5.96 -12.84
CA SER A 76 -1.09 -6.53 -11.98
C SER A 76 -1.48 -5.59 -10.83
N LYS A 77 -0.53 -4.86 -10.24
CA LYS A 77 -0.79 -3.91 -9.14
C LYS A 77 -1.50 -2.66 -9.66
N ALA A 78 -1.12 -2.17 -10.83
CA ALA A 78 -1.80 -1.09 -11.52
C ALA A 78 -3.26 -1.46 -11.84
N SER A 79 -3.55 -2.71 -12.22
CA SER A 79 -4.93 -3.18 -12.40
C SER A 79 -5.74 -3.15 -11.10
N ILE A 80 -5.14 -3.53 -9.96
CA ILE A 80 -5.78 -3.40 -8.63
C ILE A 80 -6.10 -1.94 -8.35
N TRP A 81 -5.12 -1.05 -8.49
CA TRP A 81 -5.33 0.38 -8.23
C TRP A 81 -6.40 0.98 -9.12
N LYS A 82 -6.43 0.65 -10.41
CA LYS A 82 -7.49 1.09 -11.33
C LYS A 82 -8.87 0.63 -10.88
N ALA A 83 -9.02 -0.63 -10.46
CA ALA A 83 -10.29 -1.16 -9.96
C ALA A 83 -10.72 -0.45 -8.67
N ILE A 84 -9.80 -0.24 -7.73
CA ILE A 84 -10.07 0.46 -6.47
C ILE A 84 -10.41 1.93 -6.71
N ILE A 85 -9.69 2.61 -7.61
CA ILE A 85 -9.98 3.99 -7.99
C ILE A 85 -11.41 4.08 -8.54
N PHE A 86 -11.76 3.21 -9.48
CA PHE A 86 -13.09 3.21 -10.11
C PHE A 86 -14.23 3.00 -9.11
N GLU A 87 -14.02 2.19 -8.08
CA GLU A 87 -15.08 1.78 -7.16
C GLU A 87 -15.19 2.61 -5.88
N PHE A 88 -14.07 3.13 -5.39
CA PHE A 88 -13.99 3.80 -4.09
C PHE A 88 -13.47 5.23 -4.17
N LEU A 89 -12.67 5.56 -5.19
CA LEU A 89 -12.11 6.90 -5.35
C LEU A 89 -12.81 7.68 -6.47
N TRP A 90 -12.47 8.95 -6.63
CA TRP A 90 -12.96 9.69 -7.80
C TRP A 90 -12.19 9.27 -9.06
N PRO A 91 -12.84 9.22 -10.24
CA PRO A 91 -12.19 8.84 -11.49
C PRO A 91 -10.99 9.71 -11.89
N THR A 92 -10.88 10.93 -11.34
CA THR A 92 -9.76 11.83 -11.59
C THR A 92 -8.52 11.51 -10.75
N VAL A 93 -8.63 10.64 -9.74
CA VAL A 93 -7.47 10.21 -8.95
C VAL A 93 -6.61 9.28 -9.80
N SER A 94 -5.33 9.63 -9.92
CA SER A 94 -4.34 8.81 -10.60
C SER A 94 -3.54 7.95 -9.62
N ILE A 95 -2.84 6.93 -10.13
CA ILE A 95 -1.88 6.17 -9.33
C ILE A 95 -0.75 7.09 -8.83
N GLY A 96 -0.39 8.13 -9.59
CA GLY A 96 0.60 9.13 -9.18
C GLY A 96 0.17 9.90 -7.93
N ASP A 97 -1.10 10.31 -7.87
CA ASP A 97 -1.67 10.98 -6.69
C ASP A 97 -1.60 10.08 -5.45
N ILE A 98 -1.90 8.78 -5.62
CA ILE A 98 -1.82 7.79 -4.54
C ILE A 98 -0.37 7.61 -4.08
N ILE A 99 0.60 7.52 -4.99
CA ILE A 99 2.03 7.44 -4.66
C ILE A 99 2.45 8.67 -3.87
N GLN A 100 2.05 9.87 -4.32
CA GLN A 100 2.37 11.12 -3.64
C GLN A 100 1.77 11.15 -2.22
N ALA A 101 0.49 10.81 -2.08
CA ALA A 101 -0.18 10.72 -0.78
C ALA A 101 0.51 9.72 0.17
N CYS A 102 0.94 8.56 -0.33
CA CYS A 102 1.69 7.58 0.46
C CYS A 102 3.08 8.09 0.85
N SER A 103 3.70 8.94 0.02
CA SER A 103 5.05 9.46 0.24
C SER A 103 5.08 10.64 1.23
N SER A 104 3.96 11.35 1.36
CA SER A 104 3.78 12.48 2.30
C SER A 104 2.91 12.16 3.51
N LEU A 105 2.27 10.98 3.56
CA LEU A 105 1.19 10.64 4.48
C LEU A 105 0.03 11.65 4.49
N ASP A 106 -0.13 12.39 3.40
CA ASP A 106 -1.21 13.36 3.21
C ASP A 106 -2.25 12.79 2.24
N PHE A 107 -3.45 12.52 2.76
CA PHE A 107 -4.56 11.96 1.99
C PHE A 107 -5.69 12.97 1.76
N GLU A 108 -5.53 14.24 2.14
CA GLU A 108 -6.59 15.25 2.04
C GLU A 108 -7.04 15.47 0.59
N ASN A 109 -6.08 15.44 -0.34
CA ASN A 109 -6.33 15.66 -1.76
C ASN A 109 -6.83 14.42 -2.51
N ILE A 110 -6.86 13.24 -1.86
CA ILE A 110 -7.40 12.04 -2.47
C ILE A 110 -8.92 12.10 -2.38
N LYS A 111 -9.53 12.59 -3.46
CA LYS A 111 -10.99 12.61 -3.59
C LYS A 111 -11.51 11.18 -3.59
N TYR A 112 -12.48 10.91 -2.73
CA TYR A 112 -13.12 9.59 -2.63
C TYR A 112 -14.64 9.68 -2.76
N VAL A 113 -15.25 8.58 -3.20
CA VAL A 113 -16.69 8.42 -3.09
C VAL A 113 -16.98 8.18 -1.63
N SER A 114 -17.51 9.20 -0.94
CA SER A 114 -17.89 9.08 0.46
C SER A 114 -19.04 8.09 0.58
N LYS A 115 -18.70 6.81 0.72
CA LYS A 115 -19.59 5.81 1.26
C LYS A 115 -19.57 5.97 2.78
N SER A 116 -20.67 5.63 3.44
CA SER A 116 -20.86 5.72 4.90
C SER A 116 -19.78 5.00 5.73
N TYR A 117 -18.88 4.26 5.08
CA TYR A 117 -18.00 3.30 5.70
C TYR A 117 -16.52 3.36 5.32
N THR A 118 -16.08 4.29 4.45
CA THR A 118 -14.66 4.38 4.05
C THR A 118 -14.19 5.80 3.86
N THR A 119 -12.99 6.10 4.34
CA THR A 119 -12.23 7.31 4.02
C THR A 119 -11.15 7.00 2.97
N ALA A 120 -10.64 8.03 2.28
CA ALA A 120 -9.56 7.86 1.30
C ALA A 120 -8.33 7.13 1.87
N HIS A 121 -7.87 7.53 3.07
CA HIS A 121 -6.71 6.90 3.71
C HIS A 121 -6.95 5.41 4.01
N MET A 122 -8.14 5.02 4.46
CA MET A 122 -8.46 3.61 4.72
C MET A 122 -8.44 2.80 3.42
N VAL A 123 -9.04 3.31 2.35
CA VAL A 123 -9.02 2.65 1.03
C VAL A 123 -7.57 2.43 0.56
N VAL A 124 -6.72 3.46 0.64
CA VAL A 124 -5.32 3.37 0.20
C VAL A 124 -4.51 2.40 1.07
N LEU A 125 -4.57 2.54 2.40
CA LEU A 125 -3.78 1.74 3.35
C LEU A 125 -4.18 0.26 3.34
N VAL A 126 -5.49 -0.02 3.25
CA VAL A 126 -6.01 -1.38 3.13
C VAL A 126 -5.60 -2.01 1.81
N THR A 127 -5.64 -1.26 0.72
CA THR A 127 -5.16 -1.72 -0.60
C THR A 127 -3.67 -2.09 -0.55
N LEU A 128 -2.83 -1.24 0.05
CA LEU A 128 -1.40 -1.52 0.21
C LEU A 128 -1.14 -2.80 1.02
N GLY A 129 -1.84 -2.99 2.15
CA GLY A 129 -1.65 -4.20 2.97
C GLY A 129 -2.08 -5.48 2.26
N ASN A 130 -3.14 -5.44 1.46
CA ASN A 130 -3.57 -6.59 0.65
C ASN A 130 -2.60 -6.91 -0.49
N ILE A 131 -2.13 -5.88 -1.20
CA ILE A 131 -1.07 -6.02 -2.21
C ILE A 131 0.17 -6.67 -1.60
N TRP A 132 0.60 -6.18 -0.43
CA TRP A 132 1.75 -6.70 0.29
C TRP A 132 1.55 -8.14 0.76
N ARG A 133 0.40 -8.46 1.37
CA ARG A 133 0.07 -9.84 1.80
C ARG A 133 0.09 -10.82 0.63
N ALA A 134 -0.51 -10.45 -0.51
CA ALA A 134 -0.50 -11.28 -1.70
C ALA A 134 0.92 -11.46 -2.28
N GLN A 135 1.76 -10.42 -2.24
CA GLN A 135 3.17 -10.53 -2.64
C GLN A 135 3.94 -11.50 -1.73
N VAL A 136 3.80 -11.37 -0.41
CA VAL A 136 4.45 -12.25 0.57
C VAL A 136 4.00 -13.70 0.36
N ARG A 137 2.71 -13.95 0.16
CA ARG A 137 2.20 -15.31 -0.14
C ARG A 137 2.78 -15.87 -1.43
N MET A 138 2.91 -15.07 -2.47
CA MET A 138 3.54 -15.51 -3.71
C MET A 138 5.00 -15.93 -3.51
N ILE A 139 5.77 -15.16 -2.74
CA ILE A 139 7.19 -15.42 -2.52
C ILE A 139 7.41 -16.62 -1.60
N PHE A 140 6.71 -16.69 -0.47
CA PHE A 140 6.98 -17.68 0.59
C PHE A 140 6.09 -18.92 0.56
N HIS A 141 4.92 -18.85 -0.09
CA HIS A 141 3.96 -19.95 -0.16
C HIS A 141 3.65 -20.36 -1.60
N SER A 142 4.44 -19.89 -2.58
CA SER A 142 4.29 -20.19 -4.01
C SER A 142 2.86 -20.00 -4.54
N THR A 143 2.10 -19.09 -3.90
CA THR A 143 0.70 -18.84 -4.27
C THR A 143 0.65 -17.88 -5.47
N PRO A 144 -0.08 -18.20 -6.55
CA PRO A 144 -0.18 -17.30 -7.69
C PRO A 144 -0.72 -15.91 -7.30
N PHE A 145 -0.13 -14.86 -7.86
CA PHE A 145 -0.64 -13.50 -7.68
C PHE A 145 -1.80 -13.24 -8.65
N ILE A 146 -3.03 -13.36 -8.18
CA ILE A 146 -4.25 -13.10 -8.96
C ILE A 146 -4.86 -11.78 -8.51
N TRP A 147 -4.75 -10.74 -9.34
CA TRP A 147 -5.13 -9.38 -8.95
C TRP A 147 -6.63 -9.23 -8.63
N ILE A 148 -7.49 -10.02 -9.27
CA ILE A 148 -8.95 -10.03 -9.03
C ILE A 148 -9.26 -10.47 -7.60
N ASP A 149 -8.59 -11.53 -7.12
CA ASP A 149 -8.76 -12.04 -5.76
C ASP A 149 -8.29 -11.02 -4.71
N VAL A 150 -7.21 -10.29 -5.02
CA VAL A 150 -6.72 -9.22 -4.15
C VAL A 150 -7.74 -8.09 -4.06
N VAL A 151 -8.35 -7.70 -5.18
CA VAL A 151 -9.45 -6.70 -5.18
C VAL A 151 -10.61 -7.17 -4.31
N GLN A 152 -11.05 -8.43 -4.42
CA GLN A 152 -12.12 -8.95 -3.57
C GLN A 152 -11.76 -8.96 -2.08
N GLN A 153 -10.52 -9.32 -1.74
CA GLN A 153 -10.03 -9.26 -0.36
C GLN A 153 -10.04 -7.83 0.20
N ILE A 154 -9.67 -6.84 -0.60
CA ILE A 154 -9.72 -5.42 -0.21
C ILE A 154 -11.16 -5.00 0.11
N LYS A 155 -12.12 -5.31 -0.77
CA LYS A 155 -13.53 -4.99 -0.55
C LYS A 155 -14.06 -5.59 0.73
N ASN A 156 -13.78 -6.88 0.95
CA ASN A 156 -14.22 -7.61 2.13
C ASN A 156 -13.64 -7.02 3.42
N GLU A 157 -12.34 -6.68 3.43
CA GLU A 157 -11.71 -6.09 4.61
C GLU A 157 -12.23 -4.68 4.91
N LEU A 158 -12.48 -3.85 3.88
CA LEU A 158 -13.09 -2.52 4.07
C LEU A 158 -14.49 -2.62 4.69
N LEU A 159 -15.31 -3.58 4.25
CA LEU A 159 -16.63 -3.84 4.84
C LEU A 159 -16.55 -4.32 6.29
N GLN A 160 -15.60 -5.21 6.59
CA GLN A 160 -15.38 -5.73 7.95
C GLN A 160 -14.93 -4.64 8.91
N LEU A 161 -13.97 -3.80 8.51
CA LEU A 161 -13.47 -2.70 9.34
C LEU A 161 -14.58 -1.69 9.67
N HIS A 162 -15.49 -1.46 8.73
CA HIS A 162 -16.68 -0.66 9.02
C HIS A 162 -17.61 -1.30 10.03
N ALA A 163 -17.96 -2.57 9.85
CA ALA A 163 -18.85 -3.27 10.77
C ALA A 163 -18.30 -3.23 12.21
N GLN A 164 -16.98 -3.38 12.37
CA GLN A 164 -16.31 -3.25 13.67
C GLN A 164 -16.40 -1.83 14.25
N THR A 165 -16.25 -0.81 13.41
CA THR A 165 -16.35 0.60 13.83
C THR A 165 -17.75 0.95 14.31
N GLU A 166 -18.80 0.45 13.64
CA GLU A 166 -20.19 0.69 14.03
C GLU A 166 -20.55 -0.02 15.34
N ILE A 167 -20.07 -1.26 15.55
CA ILE A 167 -20.24 -1.96 16.84
C ILE A 167 -19.62 -1.15 17.98
N HIS A 168 -18.42 -0.59 17.78
CA HIS A 168 -17.73 0.17 18.83
C HIS A 168 -18.43 1.48 19.17
N LYS A 169 -19.17 2.10 18.23
CA LYS A 169 -19.97 3.31 18.50
C LYS A 169 -21.24 3.05 19.32
N GLN A 170 -21.69 1.80 19.42
CA GLN A 170 -22.91 1.40 20.13
C GLN A 170 -22.66 1.00 21.60
N LEU A 171 -21.39 0.97 22.03
CA LEU A 171 -20.93 0.65 23.38
C LEU A 171 -20.49 1.93 24.10
#